data_AF-A0A1V3N417-F1
#
_entry.id   AF-A0A1V3N417-F1
#
_cell.length_a   1.000
_cell.length_b   1.000
_cell.length_c   1.000
_cell.angle_alpha   90.00
_cell.angle_beta   90.00
_cell.angle_gamma   90.00
#
_symmetry.space_group_name_H-M   'P 1'
#
loop_
_entity.id
_entity.type
_entity.pdbx_description
1 polymer ?
#
loop_
_entity_poly.entity_id
_entity_poly.type
_entity_poly.pdbx_seq_one_letter_code
_entity_poly.pdbx_strand_id
1 'polypeptide(L)'
;MRQLKTYNFLCLSFLLLAGTNVFAQKKWNISTSIFAQDKMSKKMKEAVEVRISSDKWNAEVQRITYEKEEWKNSWMGAKISDLYKKWGAPTRSAKDENGEQVLEYETVSYSRGGCYTPGYSITTYYGFGNVLDSKTVQGKDTRYTNQTIHTTRVYTNKAGIITELKEESTYNRL
;
A
#
# COMPACT_ATOMS: atom_id res chain seq x y z
N MET A 1 49.10 -33.52 -57.30
CA MET A 1 47.94 -34.10 -58.01
C MET A 1 46.66 -33.46 -57.49
N ARG A 2 45.80 -33.02 -58.42
CA ARG A 2 44.40 -32.59 -58.26
C ARG A 2 44.12 -31.34 -57.41
N GLN A 3 43.32 -30.36 -57.83
CA GLN A 3 42.89 -29.78 -59.11
C GLN A 3 42.00 -28.61 -58.66
N LEU A 4 42.22 -27.43 -59.22
CA LEU A 4 41.33 -26.27 -59.09
C LEU A 4 39.96 -26.61 -59.69
N LYS A 5 38.88 -26.13 -59.08
CA LYS A 5 37.67 -25.75 -59.82
C LYS A 5 36.90 -24.66 -59.06
N THR A 6 37.10 -23.45 -59.55
CA THR A 6 36.21 -22.29 -59.46
C THR A 6 34.89 -22.58 -60.16
N TYR A 7 33.78 -22.12 -59.59
CA TYR A 7 32.63 -21.61 -60.36
C TYR A 7 32.12 -20.31 -59.72
N ASN A 8 32.29 -19.24 -60.50
CA ASN A 8 31.60 -17.95 -60.41
C ASN A 8 30.13 -18.12 -60.81
N PHE A 9 29.25 -17.32 -60.20
CA PHE A 9 28.33 -16.34 -60.82
C PHE A 9 27.19 -16.09 -59.82
N LEU A 10 27.23 -14.95 -59.11
CA LEU A 10 26.49 -13.73 -59.45
C LEU A 10 24.99 -13.85 -59.18
N CYS A 11 24.54 -13.26 -58.07
CA CYS A 11 23.43 -12.31 -58.14
C CYS A 11 23.46 -11.34 -56.95
N LEU A 12 23.84 -10.11 -57.27
CA LEU A 12 23.25 -8.85 -56.80
C LEU A 12 23.09 -8.67 -55.28
N SER A 13 24.01 -7.93 -54.63
CA SER A 13 23.95 -6.47 -54.51
C SER A 13 22.80 -5.96 -53.63
N PHE A 14 23.09 -5.68 -52.36
CA PHE A 14 22.72 -4.38 -51.80
C PHE A 14 23.82 -3.91 -50.82
N LEU A 15 24.29 -2.71 -51.12
CA LEU A 15 25.25 -1.85 -50.43
C LEU A 15 25.23 -2.00 -48.90
N LEU A 16 26.35 -2.24 -48.18
CA LEU A 16 27.52 -1.37 -47.96
C LEU A 16 27.19 0.07 -47.56
N LEU A 17 27.74 0.45 -46.40
CA LEU A 17 28.14 1.80 -46.02
C LEU A 17 26.97 2.77 -45.70
N ALA A 18 27.01 3.59 -44.65
CA ALA A 18 28.14 4.08 -43.88
C ALA A 18 27.63 4.78 -42.61
N GLY A 19 28.56 5.03 -41.70
CA GLY A 19 28.53 6.20 -40.82
C GLY A 19 27.74 5.97 -39.54
N THR A 20 28.35 5.77 -38.37
CA THR A 20 29.12 6.80 -37.66
C THR A 20 28.83 8.19 -38.22
N ASN A 21 27.71 8.79 -37.80
CA ASN A 21 27.71 10.18 -37.37
C ASN A 21 26.35 10.55 -36.78
N VAL A 22 26.45 11.45 -35.80
CA VAL A 22 25.37 12.26 -35.25
C VAL A 22 24.45 11.52 -34.27
N PHE A 23 25.00 11.25 -33.09
CA PHE A 23 24.29 11.50 -31.83
C PHE A 23 23.82 12.97 -31.86
N ALA A 24 22.71 13.21 -32.56
CA ALA A 24 21.97 14.45 -32.49
C ALA A 24 21.32 14.46 -31.11
N GLN A 25 22.06 14.93 -30.11
CA GLN A 25 21.46 15.49 -28.91
C GLN A 25 20.45 16.52 -29.39
N LYS A 26 19.19 16.10 -29.45
CA LYS A 26 18.04 16.99 -29.51
C LYS A 26 18.04 17.74 -28.18
N LYS A 27 18.89 18.78 -28.11
CA LYS A 27 18.83 19.86 -27.14
C LYS A 27 17.44 20.46 -27.31
N TRP A 28 16.47 19.88 -26.61
CA TRP A 28 15.24 20.58 -26.34
C TRP A 28 15.65 21.85 -25.60
N ASN A 29 15.37 22.98 -26.23
CA ASN A 29 15.51 24.29 -25.64
C ASN A 29 14.70 24.31 -24.34
N ILE A 30 15.36 24.10 -23.20
CA ILE A 30 14.80 24.32 -21.85
C ILE A 30 14.74 25.84 -21.55
N SER A 31 15.14 26.72 -22.49
CA SER A 31 15.17 28.17 -22.28
C SER A 31 13.83 28.89 -22.50
N THR A 32 12.76 28.22 -22.92
CA THR A 32 11.46 28.87 -23.17
C THR A 32 10.45 28.80 -22.03
N SER A 33 10.72 28.09 -20.91
CA SER A 33 9.75 28.01 -19.81
C SER A 33 9.93 29.05 -18.70
N ILE A 34 11.09 29.71 -18.60
CA ILE A 34 11.35 30.70 -17.52
C ILE A 34 10.75 32.08 -17.87
N PHE A 35 10.65 32.43 -19.16
CA PHE A 35 10.14 33.75 -19.60
C PHE A 35 8.64 33.77 -19.98
N ALA A 36 7.94 32.63 -19.97
CA ALA A 36 6.50 32.57 -20.27
C ALA A 36 5.60 32.82 -19.03
N GLN A 37 6.17 32.90 -17.82
CA GLN A 37 5.40 33.15 -16.60
C GLN A 37 4.92 34.60 -16.45
N ASP A 38 5.54 35.54 -17.15
CA ASP A 38 5.33 36.98 -16.88
C ASP A 38 4.09 37.57 -17.57
N LYS A 39 3.47 36.83 -18.51
CA LYS A 39 2.23 37.22 -19.21
C LYS A 39 1.01 36.36 -18.86
N MET A 40 1.06 35.56 -17.79
CA MET A 40 -0.13 34.83 -17.33
C MET A 40 -1.05 35.75 -16.53
N SER A 41 -2.32 35.82 -16.93
CA SER A 41 -3.36 36.51 -16.13
C SER A 41 -3.44 35.90 -14.73
N LYS A 42 -3.84 36.69 -13.74
CA LYS A 42 -3.92 36.25 -12.32
C LYS A 42 -4.67 34.91 -12.16
N LYS A 43 -5.78 34.74 -12.89
CA LYS A 43 -6.57 33.51 -12.93
C LYS A 43 -5.81 32.30 -13.49
N MET A 44 -4.92 32.51 -14.46
CA MET A 44 -4.10 31.45 -15.04
C MET A 44 -2.98 31.02 -14.08
N LYS A 45 -2.37 31.97 -13.36
CA LYS A 45 -1.39 31.65 -12.30
C LYS A 45 -2.03 30.84 -11.18
N GLU A 46 -3.20 31.28 -10.69
CA GLU A 46 -3.99 30.56 -9.67
C GLU A 46 -4.38 29.15 -10.16
N ALA A 47 -4.83 28.99 -11.40
CA ALA A 47 -5.18 27.68 -11.96
C ALA A 47 -3.97 26.74 -12.08
N VAL A 48 -2.79 27.28 -12.43
CA VAL A 48 -1.54 26.50 -12.49
C VAL A 48 -1.08 26.08 -11.10
N GLU A 49 -1.17 26.94 -10.09
CA GLU A 49 -0.84 26.61 -8.70
C GLU A 49 -1.76 25.52 -8.12
N VAL A 50 -3.06 25.60 -8.40
CA VAL A 50 -4.03 24.55 -8.02
C VAL A 50 -3.69 23.23 -8.70
N ARG A 51 -3.29 23.25 -9.98
CA ARG A 51 -2.90 22.03 -10.69
C ARG A 51 -1.61 21.43 -10.13
N ILE A 52 -0.58 22.24 -9.89
CA ILE A 52 0.69 21.78 -9.32
C ILE A 52 0.48 21.18 -7.92
N SER A 53 -0.35 21.80 -7.08
CA SER A 53 -0.66 21.27 -5.74
C SER A 53 -1.45 19.96 -5.80
N SER A 54 -2.43 19.85 -6.71
CA SER A 54 -3.16 18.61 -6.95
C SER A 54 -2.26 17.49 -7.47
N ASP A 55 -1.39 17.77 -8.44
CA ASP A 55 -0.46 16.79 -9.00
C ASP A 55 0.56 16.34 -7.94
N LYS A 56 1.04 17.26 -7.10
CA LYS A 56 1.92 16.94 -5.96
C LYS A 56 1.22 16.02 -4.95
N TRP A 57 -0.03 16.32 -4.61
CA TRP A 57 -0.82 15.50 -3.70
C TRP A 57 -1.04 14.09 -4.27
N ASN A 58 -1.42 13.99 -5.55
CA ASN A 58 -1.64 12.71 -6.21
C ASN A 58 -0.35 11.89 -6.29
N ALA A 59 0.78 12.51 -6.60
CA ALA A 59 2.08 11.84 -6.59
C ALA A 59 2.43 11.31 -5.19
N GLU A 60 2.16 12.08 -4.15
CA GLU A 60 2.41 11.66 -2.76
C GLU A 60 1.51 10.49 -2.35
N VAL A 61 0.23 10.53 -2.71
CA VAL A 61 -0.71 9.42 -2.44
C VAL A 61 -0.28 8.14 -3.16
N GLN A 62 0.16 8.25 -4.41
CA GLN A 62 0.69 7.10 -5.17
C GLN A 62 1.95 6.54 -4.52
N ARG A 63 2.86 7.42 -4.07
CA ARG A 63 4.09 7.03 -3.39
C ARG A 63 3.79 6.29 -2.08
N ILE A 64 2.91 6.83 -1.23
CA ILE A 64 2.50 6.17 0.02
C ILE A 64 1.85 4.82 -0.25
N THR A 65 1.04 4.71 -1.30
CA THR A 65 0.41 3.44 -1.67
C THR A 65 1.45 2.42 -2.12
N TYR A 66 2.40 2.84 -2.96
CA TYR A 66 3.49 1.99 -3.40
C TYR A 66 4.38 1.53 -2.24
N GLU A 67 4.81 2.44 -1.36
CA GLU A 67 5.61 2.13 -0.17
C GLU A 67 4.86 1.16 0.76
N LYS A 68 3.53 1.30 0.89
CA LYS A 68 2.68 0.38 1.66
C LYS A 68 2.54 -1.00 1.02
N GLU A 69 2.68 -1.13 -0.29
CA GLU A 69 2.58 -2.41 -1.01
C GLU A 69 3.95 -3.04 -1.30
N GLU A 70 5.03 -2.26 -1.18
CA GLU A 70 6.41 -2.71 -1.43
C GLU A 70 6.76 -3.95 -0.60
N TRP A 71 6.36 -3.99 0.67
CA TRP A 71 6.60 -5.16 1.50
C TRP A 71 5.87 -6.40 0.97
N LYS A 72 4.65 -6.28 0.39
CA LYS A 72 3.93 -7.41 -0.25
C LYS A 72 4.68 -7.87 -1.49
N ASN A 73 5.06 -6.91 -2.34
CA ASN A 73 5.80 -7.16 -3.57
C ASN A 73 7.16 -7.82 -3.30
N SER A 74 7.80 -7.54 -2.16
CA SER A 74 9.07 -8.16 -1.78
C SER A 74 8.99 -9.68 -1.55
N TRP A 75 7.80 -10.21 -1.24
CA TRP A 75 7.57 -11.65 -1.02
C TRP A 75 7.05 -12.37 -2.25
N MET A 76 6.58 -11.64 -3.26
CA MET A 76 6.10 -12.22 -4.51
C MET A 76 7.26 -12.93 -5.23
N GLY A 77 7.06 -14.20 -5.60
CA GLY A 77 8.11 -15.02 -6.21
C GLY A 77 9.10 -15.64 -5.22
N ALA A 78 9.03 -15.31 -3.93
CA ALA A 78 9.84 -15.97 -2.91
C ALA A 78 9.34 -17.39 -2.62
N LYS A 79 10.22 -18.23 -2.08
CA LYS A 79 9.84 -19.58 -1.64
C LYS A 79 9.15 -19.52 -0.28
N ILE A 80 8.12 -20.33 -0.12
CA ILE A 80 7.38 -20.53 1.13
C ILE A 80 8.31 -20.93 2.30
N SER A 81 9.40 -21.64 2.02
CA SER A 81 10.39 -22.03 3.02
C SER A 81 11.08 -20.84 3.68
N ASP A 82 11.30 -19.75 2.93
CA ASP A 82 11.95 -18.55 3.47
C ASP A 82 10.95 -17.70 4.27
N LEU A 83 9.68 -17.74 3.86
CA LEU A 83 8.58 -17.18 4.65
C LEU A 83 8.49 -17.87 6.03
N TYR A 84 8.53 -19.20 6.09
CA TYR A 84 8.48 -19.93 7.36
C TYR A 84 9.66 -19.63 8.29
N LYS A 85 10.85 -19.37 7.74
CA LYS A 85 12.02 -18.96 8.56
C LYS A 85 11.82 -17.59 9.19
N LYS A 86 11.19 -16.65 8.47
CA LYS A 86 11.01 -15.28 8.93
C LYS A 86 9.76 -15.09 9.78
N TRP A 87 8.63 -15.70 9.41
CA TRP A 87 7.33 -15.47 10.02
C TRP A 87 6.90 -16.62 10.95
N GLY A 88 7.56 -17.77 10.88
CA GLY A 88 7.19 -18.95 11.63
C GLY A 88 6.11 -19.78 10.94
N ALA A 89 5.49 -20.69 11.71
CA ALA A 89 4.40 -21.51 11.22
C ALA A 89 3.12 -20.69 11.02
N PRO A 90 2.31 -20.97 10.00
CA PRO A 90 1.04 -20.29 9.77
C PRO A 90 0.02 -20.72 10.81
N THR A 91 -0.95 -19.84 11.10
CA THR A 91 -2.08 -20.16 11.98
C THR A 91 -2.95 -21.25 11.35
N ARG A 92 -3.18 -21.17 10.04
CA ARG A 92 -3.92 -22.18 9.27
C ARG A 92 -3.25 -22.40 7.93
N SER A 93 -3.39 -23.61 7.40
CA SER A 93 -2.96 -23.92 6.04
C SER A 93 -3.94 -24.85 5.39
N ALA A 94 -4.33 -24.54 4.16
CA ALA A 94 -5.15 -25.40 3.31
C ALA A 94 -4.39 -25.69 2.01
N LYS A 95 -4.57 -26.90 1.49
CA LYS A 95 -4.08 -27.28 0.16
C LYS A 95 -5.29 -27.56 -0.71
N ASP A 96 -5.28 -27.03 -1.92
CA ASP A 96 -6.25 -27.36 -2.95
C ASP A 96 -5.93 -28.73 -3.57
N GLU A 97 -6.90 -29.34 -4.24
CA GLU A 97 -6.76 -30.60 -4.98
C GLU A 97 -5.68 -30.50 -6.06
N ASN A 98 -5.46 -29.29 -6.57
CA ASN A 98 -4.41 -29.00 -7.54
C ASN A 98 -3.01 -28.95 -6.91
N GLY A 99 -2.85 -29.00 -5.58
CA GLY A 99 -1.56 -28.88 -4.90
C GLY A 99 -1.08 -27.44 -4.71
N GLU A 100 -1.93 -26.46 -5.01
CA GLU A 100 -1.76 -25.08 -4.56
C GLU A 100 -2.01 -24.99 -3.06
N GLN A 101 -1.32 -24.08 -2.37
CA GLN A 101 -1.42 -23.96 -0.92
C GLN A 101 -1.73 -22.53 -0.52
N VAL A 102 -2.70 -22.40 0.39
CA VAL A 102 -3.10 -21.15 1.04
C VAL A 102 -2.64 -21.22 2.48
N LEU A 103 -1.88 -20.23 2.91
CA LEU A 103 -1.43 -20.04 4.29
C LEU A 103 -2.15 -18.85 4.87
N GLU A 104 -2.58 -18.95 6.11
CA GLU A 104 -3.22 -17.87 6.83
C GLU A 104 -2.42 -17.56 8.11
N TYR A 105 -1.97 -16.32 8.22
CA TYR A 105 -1.33 -15.77 9.41
C TYR A 105 -2.31 -14.81 10.05
N GLU A 106 -2.76 -15.13 11.26
CA GLU A 106 -3.71 -14.32 12.01
C GLU A 106 -3.03 -13.73 13.24
N THR A 107 -3.09 -12.41 13.38
CA THR A 107 -2.66 -11.70 14.59
C THR A 107 -3.86 -11.00 15.21
N VAL A 108 -4.19 -11.39 16.44
CA VAL A 108 -5.29 -10.80 17.20
C VAL A 108 -4.73 -9.81 18.20
N SER A 109 -5.21 -8.57 18.14
CA SER A 109 -4.87 -7.52 19.09
C SER A 109 -6.12 -7.07 19.85
N TYR A 110 -5.94 -6.80 21.15
CA TYR A 110 -6.99 -6.31 22.02
C TYR A 110 -6.64 -4.91 22.52
N SER A 111 -7.59 -4.00 22.43
CA SER A 111 -7.49 -2.66 23.01
C SER A 111 -8.63 -2.45 23.99
N ARG A 112 -8.31 -1.92 25.16
CA ARG A 112 -9.26 -1.66 26.24
C ARG A 112 -9.10 -0.24 26.72
N GLY A 113 -10.19 0.41 27.09
CA GLY A 113 -10.15 1.76 27.60
C GLY A 113 -11.45 2.20 28.23
N GLY A 114 -11.50 3.50 28.53
CA GLY A 114 -12.64 4.13 29.20
C GLY A 114 -12.58 4.07 30.72
N CYS A 115 -13.57 4.68 31.34
CA CYS A 115 -13.68 4.79 32.78
C CYS A 115 -15.14 4.60 33.21
N TYR A 116 -15.32 4.09 34.43
CA TYR A 116 -16.61 4.03 35.09
C TYR A 116 -16.66 5.12 36.16
N THR A 117 -17.64 6.02 36.04
CA THR A 117 -17.95 7.03 37.05
C THR A 117 -19.23 6.60 37.77
N PRO A 118 -19.16 6.23 39.06
CA PRO A 118 -20.35 5.84 39.81
C PRO A 118 -21.29 7.04 39.98
N GLY A 119 -22.59 6.76 39.94
CA GLY A 119 -23.63 7.74 40.27
C GLY A 119 -23.75 7.93 41.78
N TYR A 120 -24.32 9.05 42.19
CA TYR A 120 -24.60 9.33 43.60
C TYR A 120 -25.87 10.16 43.75
N SER A 121 -26.56 9.98 44.87
CA SER A 121 -27.68 10.83 45.28
C SER A 121 -27.27 11.67 46.49
N ILE A 122 -27.61 12.96 46.44
CA ILE A 122 -27.49 13.87 47.57
C ILE A 122 -28.91 14.22 48.00
N THR A 123 -29.25 13.87 49.23
CA THR A 123 -30.51 14.26 49.86
C THR A 123 -30.21 15.24 50.99
N THR A 124 -30.74 16.45 50.89
CA THR A 124 -30.59 17.48 51.92
C THR A 124 -31.81 17.45 52.83
N TYR A 125 -31.61 17.43 54.14
CA TYR A 125 -32.68 17.41 55.14
C TYR A 125 -32.69 18.71 55.96
N TYR A 126 -33.88 19.22 56.29
CA TYR A 126 -34.02 20.24 57.33
C TYR A 126 -34.01 19.56 58.71
N GLY A 127 -33.67 20.29 59.78
CA GLY A 127 -33.40 19.79 61.15
C GLY A 127 -34.51 18.99 61.87
N PHE A 128 -35.58 18.61 61.17
CA PHE A 128 -36.70 17.78 61.65
C PHE A 128 -37.02 16.59 60.72
N GLY A 129 -36.09 16.19 59.84
CA GLY A 129 -36.22 14.96 59.03
C GLY A 129 -36.98 15.11 57.70
N ASN A 130 -37.42 16.33 57.35
CA ASN A 130 -38.05 16.60 56.06
C ASN A 130 -36.99 16.80 54.97
N VAL A 131 -37.17 16.15 53.80
CA VAL A 131 -36.30 16.30 52.63
C VAL A 131 -36.57 17.67 51.97
N LEU A 132 -35.52 18.48 51.84
CA LEU A 132 -35.56 19.81 51.24
C LEU A 132 -35.30 19.76 49.72
N ASP A 133 -34.30 18.97 49.34
CA ASP A 133 -33.89 18.80 47.94
C ASP A 133 -33.21 17.44 47.76
N SER A 134 -33.40 16.84 46.59
CA SER A 134 -32.77 15.58 46.22
C SER A 134 -32.22 15.68 44.80
N LYS A 135 -30.91 15.50 44.68
CA LYS A 135 -30.21 15.47 43.40
C LYS A 135 -29.63 14.09 43.18
N THR A 136 -30.05 13.44 42.10
CA THR A 136 -29.46 12.18 41.63
C THR A 136 -28.59 12.44 40.41
N VAL A 137 -27.31 12.12 40.51
CA VAL A 137 -26.38 12.07 39.38
C VAL A 137 -26.27 10.62 38.94
N GLN A 138 -26.67 10.34 37.69
CA GLN A 138 -26.56 9.01 37.10
C GLN A 138 -25.09 8.64 36.88
N GLY A 139 -24.78 7.35 37.09
CA GLY A 139 -23.46 6.83 36.76
C GLY A 139 -23.22 6.86 35.25
N LYS A 140 -21.95 7.01 34.86
CA LYS A 140 -21.53 7.00 33.46
C LYS A 140 -20.52 5.88 33.25
N ASP A 141 -20.84 4.96 32.34
CA ASP A 141 -19.89 3.95 31.88
C ASP A 141 -19.44 4.26 30.45
N THR A 142 -18.13 4.40 30.29
CA THR A 142 -17.51 4.61 28.97
C THR A 142 -16.52 3.50 28.62
N ARG A 143 -16.50 2.42 29.41
CA ARG A 143 -15.57 1.32 29.18
C ARG A 143 -15.88 0.66 27.84
N TYR A 144 -14.81 0.28 27.15
CA TYR A 144 -14.90 -0.43 25.88
C TYR A 144 -13.78 -1.46 25.78
N THR A 145 -14.07 -2.54 25.07
CA THR A 145 -13.08 -3.50 24.61
C THR A 145 -13.22 -3.62 23.11
N ASN A 146 -12.11 -3.51 22.41
CA ASN A 146 -12.06 -3.68 20.96
C ASN A 146 -11.11 -4.83 20.65
N GLN A 147 -11.45 -5.59 19.62
CA GLN A 147 -10.63 -6.65 19.06
C GLN A 147 -10.35 -6.29 17.59
N THR A 148 -9.07 -6.29 17.22
CA THR A 148 -8.67 -6.16 15.81
C THR A 148 -7.95 -7.43 15.40
N ILE A 149 -8.46 -8.08 14.36
CA ILE A 149 -7.91 -9.29 13.78
C ILE A 149 -7.25 -8.90 12.46
N HIS A 150 -5.92 -9.03 12.38
CA HIS A 150 -5.15 -8.86 11.16
C HIS A 150 -4.86 -10.22 10.56
N THR A 151 -5.36 -10.45 9.35
CA THR A 151 -5.23 -11.71 8.63
C THR A 151 -4.43 -11.49 7.36
N THR A 152 -3.28 -12.15 7.25
CA THR A 152 -2.49 -12.20 6.03
C THR A 152 -2.62 -13.57 5.39
N ARG A 153 -3.21 -13.64 4.20
CA ARG A 153 -3.32 -14.86 3.39
C ARG A 153 -2.23 -14.87 2.33
N VAL A 154 -1.46 -15.95 2.28
CA VAL A 154 -0.41 -16.17 1.29
C VAL A 154 -0.81 -17.33 0.40
N TYR A 155 -0.86 -17.07 -0.90
CA TYR A 155 -1.16 -18.07 -1.91
C TYR A 155 0.13 -18.51 -2.57
N THR A 156 0.27 -19.81 -2.77
CA THR A 156 1.46 -20.41 -3.36
C THR A 156 1.07 -21.44 -4.42
N ASN A 157 1.89 -21.52 -5.46
CA ASN A 157 1.76 -22.54 -6.49
C ASN A 157 2.28 -23.91 -6.02
N LYS A 158 2.14 -24.94 -6.87
CA LYS A 158 2.63 -26.30 -6.58
C LYS A 158 4.14 -26.40 -6.28
N ALA A 159 4.93 -25.44 -6.77
CA ALA A 159 6.37 -25.37 -6.52
C ALA A 159 6.71 -24.67 -5.19
N GLY A 160 5.70 -24.25 -4.41
CA GLY A 160 5.87 -23.52 -3.16
C GLY A 160 6.37 -22.09 -3.37
N ILE A 161 6.12 -21.50 -4.53
CA ILE A 161 6.44 -20.11 -4.84
C ILE A 161 5.22 -19.26 -4.53
N ILE A 162 5.43 -18.16 -3.83
CA ILE A 162 4.40 -17.19 -3.48
C ILE A 162 3.90 -16.47 -4.74
N THR A 163 2.61 -16.56 -4.99
CA THR A 163 1.94 -15.97 -6.16
C THR A 163 1.04 -14.81 -5.80
N GLU A 164 0.58 -14.71 -4.55
CA GLU A 164 -0.28 -13.62 -4.09
C GLU A 164 -0.21 -13.49 -2.56
N LEU A 165 -0.27 -12.25 -2.07
CA LEU A 165 -0.54 -11.93 -0.66
C LEU A 165 -1.78 -11.05 -0.54
N LYS A 166 -2.73 -11.47 0.29
CA LYS A 166 -3.90 -10.66 0.68
C LYS A 166 -3.82 -10.35 2.16
N GLU A 167 -4.24 -9.15 2.50
CA GLU A 167 -4.31 -8.69 3.88
C GLU A 167 -5.71 -8.17 4.14
N GLU A 168 -6.32 -8.68 5.20
CA GLU A 168 -7.63 -8.29 5.66
C GLU A 168 -7.52 -7.91 7.13
N SER A 169 -8.22 -6.86 7.53
CA SER A 169 -8.27 -6.44 8.93
C SER A 169 -9.73 -6.31 9.34
N THR A 170 -10.13 -7.06 10.35
CA THR A 170 -11.50 -6.99 10.89
C THR A 170 -11.46 -6.33 12.26
N TYR A 171 -12.32 -5.35 12.45
CA TYR A 171 -12.49 -4.63 13.70
C TYR A 171 -13.82 -5.02 14.35
N ASN A 172 -13.76 -5.52 15.57
CA ASN A 172 -14.92 -5.90 16.37
C ASN A 172 -14.93 -5.11 17.67
N ARG A 173 -16.07 -4.51 18.01
CA ARG A 173 -16.32 -3.97 19.35
C ARG A 173 -16.97 -5.07 20.19
N LEU A 174 -16.36 -5.37 21.33
CA LEU A 174 -16.80 -6.38 22.29
C LEU A 174 -17.60 -5.74 23.43
#